data_AF-A0A2E5G5A5-F1
#
_entry.id   AF-A0A2E5G5A5-F1
#
_cell.length_a   1.000
_cell.length_b   1.000
_cell.length_c   1.000
_cell.angle_alpha   90.00
_cell.angle_beta   90.00
_cell.angle_gamma   90.00
#
_symmetry.space_group_name_H-M   'P 1'
#
loop_
_entity.id
_entity.type
_entity.pdbx_description
1 polymer ?
#
loop_
_entity_poly.entity_id
_entity_poly.type
_entity_poly.pdbx_seq_one_letter_code
_entity_poly.pdbx_strand_id
1 'polypeptide(L)'
;MDTQREQLIQRITQEVIKILADRGLIDTPSIDDRTAAIHAPIGTCTGDYSKFPELRGGLGGQADAMPDSPGLQSQPITPLPTPIPLNGIITANQLQEAINASPDAVAVIAGDARLTPLASDFARKNPEKVSRGSATAPLTTQGGGQVRPWAWWLGGHCNAVNQVAQQRTSYLRPLGGSGRTTPLSQVVRDLALTIGTGQVTGGFLFVENAARIMCMVNRCQSIRAVIGTCEEAVEQGITELGANVLVLEYPHITPRSMAVMVDRMLLSVPTVPPLVQRELADLHRC
;
A
#
# COMPACT_ATOMS: atom_id res chain seq x y z
N MET A 1 29.12 -47.12 -31.70
CA MET A 1 29.94 -46.22 -30.87
C MET A 1 29.11 -45.53 -29.77
N ASP A 2 27.78 -45.48 -29.90
CA ASP A 2 26.92 -44.79 -28.92
C ASP A 2 26.82 -45.46 -27.54
N THR A 3 26.93 -46.80 -27.47
CA THR A 3 26.90 -47.55 -26.21
C THR A 3 28.07 -47.24 -25.28
N GLN A 4 29.26 -46.94 -25.81
CA GLN A 4 30.40 -46.53 -24.97
C GLN A 4 30.23 -45.11 -24.41
N ARG A 5 29.55 -44.23 -25.15
CA ARG A 5 29.26 -42.86 -24.73
C ARG A 5 28.25 -42.83 -23.59
N GLU A 6 27.19 -43.64 -23.67
CA GLU A 6 26.18 -43.76 -22.61
C GLU A 6 26.77 -44.33 -21.31
N GLN A 7 27.62 -45.35 -21.40
CA GLN A 7 28.31 -45.92 -20.24
C GLN A 7 29.25 -44.90 -19.56
N LEU A 8 29.92 -44.06 -20.34
CA LEU A 8 30.77 -43.01 -19.80
C LEU A 8 29.95 -41.92 -19.09
N ILE A 9 28.83 -41.50 -19.68
CA ILE A 9 27.94 -40.51 -19.07
C ILE A 9 27.39 -41.05 -17.73
N GLN A 10 26.92 -42.30 -17.69
CA GLN A 10 26.44 -42.91 -16.44
C GLN A 10 27.49 -42.94 -15.33
N ARG A 11 28.75 -43.27 -15.64
CA ARG A 11 29.82 -43.27 -14.65
C ARG A 11 30.10 -41.88 -14.10
N ILE A 12 30.19 -40.88 -14.98
CA ILE A 12 30.42 -39.49 -14.57
C ILE A 12 29.28 -39.01 -13.66
N THR A 13 28.02 -39.31 -14.01
CA THR A 13 26.86 -38.92 -13.20
C THR A 13 26.90 -39.57 -11.81
N GLN A 14 27.22 -40.87 -11.72
CA GLN A 14 27.33 -41.56 -10.43
C GLN A 14 28.45 -40.98 -9.55
N GLU A 15 29.59 -40.63 -10.14
CA GLU A 15 30.75 -40.12 -9.42
C GLU A 15 30.52 -38.69 -8.91
N VAL A 16 29.84 -37.85 -9.69
CA VAL A 16 29.42 -36.50 -9.27
C VAL A 16 28.40 -36.58 -8.13
N ILE A 17 27.41 -37.46 -8.21
CA ILE A 17 26.43 -37.66 -7.12
C ILE A 17 27.15 -38.09 -5.83
N LYS A 18 28.11 -39.00 -5.94
CA LYS A 18 28.90 -39.45 -4.78
C LYS A 18 29.69 -38.32 -4.13
N ILE A 19 30.38 -37.49 -4.92
CA ILE A 19 31.14 -36.34 -4.41
C ILE A 19 30.23 -35.30 -3.74
N LEU A 20 29.03 -35.09 -4.28
CA LEU A 20 28.06 -34.15 -3.71
C LEU A 20 27.44 -34.67 -2.40
N ALA A 21 27.22 -35.98 -2.29
CA ALA A 21 26.80 -36.64 -1.05
C ALA A 21 27.89 -36.56 0.03
N ASP A 22 29.15 -36.87 -0.31
CA ASP A 22 30.29 -36.80 0.63
C ASP A 22 30.54 -35.37 1.15
N ARG A 23 30.13 -34.34 0.39
CA ARG A 23 30.23 -32.92 0.77
C ARG A 23 29.02 -32.39 1.54
N GLY A 24 28.01 -33.22 1.82
CA GLY A 24 26.79 -32.80 2.51
C GLY A 24 25.98 -31.75 1.73
N LEU A 25 26.11 -31.72 0.40
CA LEU A 25 25.38 -30.79 -0.47
C LEU A 25 24.09 -31.41 -1.04
N ILE A 26 23.91 -32.73 -0.87
CA ILE A 26 22.68 -33.44 -1.21
C ILE A 26 22.24 -34.19 0.05
N ASP A 27 21.22 -33.67 0.71
CA ASP A 27 20.49 -34.41 1.73
C ASP A 27 19.72 -35.53 1.01
N THR A 28 20.22 -36.76 1.11
CA THR A 28 19.39 -37.94 0.82
C THR A 28 18.19 -37.90 1.77
N PRO A 29 16.95 -37.91 1.27
CA PRO A 29 15.78 -37.77 2.12
C PRO A 29 15.71 -38.95 3.10
N SER A 30 16.09 -38.73 4.36
CA SER A 30 15.72 -39.63 5.44
C SER A 30 14.23 -39.41 5.70
N ILE A 31 13.45 -40.47 5.49
CA ILE A 31 12.04 -40.55 5.89
C ILE A 31 12.02 -40.64 7.41
N ASP A 32 12.28 -39.52 8.10
CA ASP A 32 11.96 -39.37 9.51
C ASP A 32 11.27 -38.02 9.71
N ASP A 33 9.99 -38.19 10.02
CA ASP A 33 8.88 -37.26 10.03
C ASP A 33 8.95 -36.33 11.25
N ARG A 34 9.62 -35.18 11.11
CA ARG A 34 9.59 -34.08 12.11
C ARG A 34 10.11 -32.72 11.63
N THR A 35 9.96 -32.39 10.35
CA THR A 35 10.17 -31.02 9.87
C THR A 35 8.96 -30.16 10.25
N ALA A 36 9.19 -29.14 11.07
CA ALA A 36 8.20 -28.10 11.33
C ALA A 36 7.70 -27.53 10.00
N ALA A 37 6.37 -27.41 9.84
CA ALA A 37 5.76 -26.87 8.63
C ALA A 37 6.31 -25.47 8.35
N ILE A 38 7.20 -25.36 7.37
CA ILE A 38 7.60 -24.08 6.81
C ILE A 38 6.42 -23.60 5.99
N HIS A 39 5.53 -22.82 6.62
CA HIS A 39 4.53 -22.07 5.89
C HIS A 39 5.27 -21.05 5.03
N ALA A 40 5.09 -21.13 3.71
CA ALA A 40 5.57 -20.12 2.79
C ALA A 40 5.08 -18.74 3.26
N PRO A 41 5.89 -17.67 3.13
CA PRO A 41 5.45 -16.33 3.49
C PRO A 41 4.13 -16.01 2.78
N ILE A 42 3.19 -15.48 3.56
CA ILE A 42 1.89 -15.02 3.07
C ILE A 42 2.14 -14.03 1.93
N GLY A 43 1.64 -14.35 0.73
CA GLY A 43 1.81 -13.53 -0.47
C GLY A 43 2.77 -14.07 -1.53
N THR A 44 2.63 -15.34 -1.92
CA THR A 44 3.15 -15.75 -3.24
C THR A 44 2.28 -15.11 -4.31
N CYS A 45 2.78 -14.02 -4.91
CA CYS A 45 2.19 -13.49 -6.14
C CYS A 45 2.31 -14.60 -7.18
N THR A 46 1.21 -15.26 -7.53
CA THR A 46 1.20 -16.48 -8.35
C THR A 46 1.69 -16.24 -9.78
N GLY A 47 1.94 -14.98 -10.15
CA GLY A 47 2.23 -14.57 -11.53
C GLY A 47 1.06 -14.85 -12.47
N ASP A 48 -0.10 -15.22 -11.94
CA ASP A 48 -1.27 -15.58 -12.72
C ASP A 48 -2.08 -14.33 -13.07
N TYR A 49 -1.58 -13.59 -14.07
CA TYR A 49 -2.23 -12.40 -14.59
C TYR A 49 -3.49 -12.70 -15.42
N SER A 50 -3.92 -13.97 -15.51
CA SER A 50 -5.09 -14.36 -16.29
C SER A 50 -6.42 -13.82 -15.73
N LYS A 51 -6.43 -13.37 -14.46
CA LYS A 51 -7.58 -12.75 -13.79
C LYS A 51 -7.76 -11.26 -14.06
N PHE A 52 -6.80 -10.61 -14.71
CA PHE A 52 -6.81 -9.18 -15.00
C PHE A 52 -6.98 -8.95 -16.51
N PRO A 53 -8.21 -9.05 -17.05
CA PRO A 53 -8.49 -8.90 -18.49
C PRO A 53 -7.98 -7.58 -19.07
N GLU A 54 -7.86 -6.52 -18.26
CA GLU A 54 -7.28 -5.22 -18.59
C GLU A 54 -5.78 -5.27 -18.98
N LEU A 55 -5.05 -6.31 -18.58
CA LEU A 55 -3.65 -6.50 -18.98
C LEU A 55 -3.50 -7.23 -20.32
N ARG A 56 -4.54 -7.93 -20.81
CA ARG A 56 -4.49 -8.65 -22.10
C ARG A 56 -4.41 -7.73 -23.33
N GLY A 57 -4.84 -6.47 -23.23
CA GLY A 57 -4.93 -5.55 -24.38
C GLY A 57 -3.68 -4.71 -24.66
N GLY A 58 -2.62 -4.81 -23.85
CA GLY A 58 -1.55 -3.80 -23.83
C GLY A 58 -0.42 -3.93 -24.86
N LEU A 59 -0.34 -5.03 -25.62
CA LEU A 59 0.80 -5.32 -26.50
C LEU A 59 0.45 -5.47 -27.99
N GLY A 60 -0.80 -5.20 -28.39
CA GLY A 60 -1.22 -5.21 -29.79
C GLY A 60 -1.59 -3.80 -30.25
N GLY A 61 -0.72 -3.18 -31.05
CA GLY A 61 -1.11 -2.03 -31.85
C GLY A 61 -2.09 -2.48 -32.92
N GLN A 62 -3.34 -2.05 -32.84
CA GLN A 62 -4.25 -2.08 -33.97
C GLN A 62 -5.28 -0.95 -33.83
N ALA A 63 -5.18 -0.01 -34.76
CA ALA A 63 -6.21 0.98 -35.03
C ALA A 63 -7.36 0.25 -35.72
N ASP A 64 -8.56 0.32 -35.16
CA ASP A 64 -9.77 0.12 -35.93
C ASP A 64 -10.94 0.93 -35.36
N ALA A 65 -11.68 1.51 -36.30
CA ALA A 65 -12.73 2.48 -36.12
C ALA A 65 -13.98 1.89 -35.47
N MET A 66 -14.60 2.66 -34.56
CA MET A 66 -15.96 2.41 -34.09
C MET A 66 -16.99 3.15 -34.97
N PRO A 67 -18.13 2.51 -35.31
CA PRO A 67 -19.26 3.17 -35.94
C PRO A 67 -20.20 3.82 -34.91
N ASP A 68 -20.82 4.91 -35.35
CA ASP A 68 -21.83 5.69 -34.65
C ASP A 68 -23.05 4.85 -34.24
N SER A 69 -23.56 5.12 -33.03
CA SER A 69 -24.93 4.76 -32.64
C SER A 69 -25.56 5.83 -31.76
N PRO A 70 -26.85 6.18 -31.98
CA PRO A 70 -27.45 7.39 -31.45
C PRO A 70 -28.14 7.19 -30.09
N GLY A 71 -27.87 8.14 -29.18
CA GLY A 71 -28.87 8.90 -28.41
C GLY A 71 -29.94 8.16 -27.61
N LEU A 72 -29.67 7.93 -26.32
CA LEU A 72 -30.69 7.91 -25.27
C LEU A 72 -30.32 8.94 -24.20
N GLN A 73 -31.07 10.04 -24.19
CA GLN A 73 -30.95 11.14 -23.23
C GLN A 73 -31.33 10.65 -21.83
N SER A 74 -30.33 10.48 -20.98
CA SER A 74 -30.51 10.29 -19.54
C SER A 74 -30.62 11.67 -18.89
N GLN A 75 -31.75 11.96 -18.25
CA GLN A 75 -31.90 13.20 -17.48
C GLN A 75 -30.93 13.21 -16.30
N PRO A 76 -30.30 14.36 -15.98
CA PRO A 76 -29.40 14.47 -14.85
C PRO A 76 -30.19 14.33 -13.54
N ILE A 77 -29.96 13.24 -12.83
CA ILE A 77 -30.40 13.09 -11.44
C ILE A 77 -29.54 14.07 -10.63
N THR A 78 -30.15 15.18 -10.20
CA THR A 78 -29.52 16.10 -9.25
C THR A 78 -29.23 15.32 -7.96
N PRO A 79 -27.97 15.15 -7.55
CA PRO A 79 -27.65 14.38 -6.35
C PRO A 79 -28.30 15.07 -5.14
N LEU A 80 -29.06 14.31 -4.34
CA LEU A 80 -29.58 14.80 -3.08
C LEU A 80 -28.40 15.30 -2.21
N PRO A 81 -28.55 16.45 -1.53
CA PRO A 81 -27.51 16.96 -0.65
C PRO A 81 -27.24 15.94 0.45
N THR A 82 -26.03 15.39 0.46
CA THR A 82 -25.59 14.45 1.49
C THR A 82 -25.48 15.17 2.83
N PRO A 83 -26.07 14.64 3.92
CA PRO A 83 -26.03 15.26 5.23
C PRO A 83 -24.58 15.41 5.72
N ILE A 84 -24.23 16.62 6.16
CA ILE A 84 -22.88 16.96 6.63
C ILE A 84 -22.70 16.38 8.05
N PRO A 85 -21.67 15.56 8.30
CA PRO A 85 -21.43 14.99 9.62
C PRO A 85 -21.01 16.07 10.63
N LEU A 86 -21.59 16.02 11.83
CA LEU A 86 -21.20 16.88 12.94
C LEU A 86 -19.90 16.37 13.59
N ASN A 87 -18.91 17.24 13.72
CA ASN A 87 -17.59 16.95 14.32
C ASN A 87 -17.39 17.70 15.66
N GLY A 88 -16.46 17.23 16.49
CA GLY A 88 -16.06 17.94 17.73
C GLY A 88 -16.96 17.65 18.94
N ILE A 89 -17.13 18.64 19.83
CA ILE A 89 -18.04 18.52 20.99
C ILE A 89 -19.43 18.97 20.58
N ILE A 90 -20.39 18.04 20.58
CA ILE A 90 -21.76 18.26 20.12
C ILE A 90 -22.70 18.41 21.31
N THR A 91 -23.45 19.51 21.32
CA THR A 91 -24.50 19.81 22.29
C THR A 91 -25.87 19.30 21.84
N ALA A 92 -26.83 19.18 22.77
CA ALA A 92 -28.18 18.71 22.44
C ALA A 92 -28.89 19.63 21.44
N ASN A 93 -28.67 20.96 21.54
CA ASN A 93 -29.27 21.94 20.62
C ASN A 93 -28.72 21.78 19.20
N GLN A 94 -27.40 21.60 19.05
CA GLN A 94 -26.78 21.35 17.74
C GLN A 94 -27.29 20.06 17.11
N LEU A 95 -27.52 19.01 17.91
CA LEU A 95 -28.08 17.76 17.42
C LEU A 95 -29.52 17.94 16.94
N GLN A 96 -30.34 18.68 17.69
CA GLN A 96 -31.73 18.99 17.31
C GLN A 96 -31.80 19.86 16.05
N GLU A 97 -30.93 20.87 15.94
CA GLU A 97 -30.81 21.71 14.74
C GLU A 97 -30.43 20.88 13.51
N ALA A 98 -29.46 19.97 13.65
CA ALA A 98 -29.05 19.10 12.55
C ALA A 98 -30.15 18.11 12.13
N ILE A 99 -30.94 17.59 13.08
CA ILE A 99 -32.12 16.76 12.78
C ILE A 99 -33.14 17.57 11.98
N ASN A 100 -33.42 18.82 12.41
CA ASN A 100 -34.41 19.67 11.74
C ASN A 100 -33.94 20.14 10.34
N ALA A 101 -32.63 20.27 10.14
CA ALA A 101 -32.04 20.68 8.87
C ALA A 101 -31.87 19.51 7.88
N SER A 102 -31.90 18.26 8.37
CA SER A 102 -31.73 17.05 7.57
C SER A 102 -33.06 16.65 6.90
N PRO A 103 -33.07 16.36 5.60
CA PRO A 103 -34.29 15.93 4.89
C PRO A 103 -34.86 14.62 5.44
N ASP A 104 -34.00 13.75 5.99
CA ASP A 104 -34.38 12.45 6.54
C ASP A 104 -34.71 12.52 8.04
N ALA A 105 -34.65 13.71 8.65
CA ALA A 105 -34.74 13.89 10.11
C ALA A 105 -33.73 13.06 10.91
N VAL A 106 -32.58 12.73 10.30
CA VAL A 106 -31.47 12.01 10.92
C VAL A 106 -30.24 12.92 10.95
N ALA A 107 -29.68 13.12 12.15
CA ALA A 107 -28.37 13.74 12.32
C ALA A 107 -27.27 12.67 12.20
N VAL A 108 -26.27 12.96 11.36
CA VAL A 108 -25.07 12.13 11.23
C VAL A 108 -23.98 12.69 12.13
N ILE A 109 -23.51 11.88 13.08
CA ILE A 109 -22.41 12.21 14.00
C ILE A 109 -21.13 11.57 13.47
N ALA A 110 -20.03 12.33 13.39
CA ALA A 110 -18.73 11.75 13.05
C ALA A 110 -18.20 10.78 14.12
N GLY A 111 -17.39 9.81 13.70
CA GLY A 111 -16.91 8.75 14.59
C GLY A 111 -16.12 9.25 15.81
N ASP A 112 -15.45 10.40 15.68
CA ASP A 112 -14.61 11.02 16.70
C ASP A 112 -15.32 12.09 17.55
N ALA A 113 -16.56 12.44 17.21
CA ALA A 113 -17.29 13.47 17.92
C ALA A 113 -17.67 13.03 19.35
N ARG A 114 -17.56 13.97 20.29
CA ARG A 114 -17.90 13.79 21.71
C ARG A 114 -19.23 14.45 22.00
N LEU A 115 -20.19 13.68 22.52
CA LEU A 115 -21.48 14.20 22.95
C LEU A 115 -21.35 14.80 24.36
N THR A 116 -21.96 15.96 24.60
CA THR A 116 -22.19 16.42 25.98
C THR A 116 -23.19 15.50 26.68
N PRO A 117 -23.25 15.49 28.03
CA PRO A 117 -24.17 14.60 28.77
C PRO A 117 -25.63 14.71 28.29
N LEU A 118 -26.12 15.94 28.07
CA LEU A 118 -27.47 16.19 27.54
C LEU A 118 -27.65 15.68 26.10
N ALA A 119 -26.63 15.82 25.24
CA ALA A 119 -26.68 15.29 23.88
C ALA A 119 -26.68 13.75 23.87
N SER A 120 -25.95 13.13 24.80
CA SER A 120 -25.96 11.69 25.00
C SER A 120 -27.31 11.17 25.50
N ASP A 121 -27.97 11.89 26.41
CA ASP A 121 -29.34 11.57 26.85
C ASP A 121 -30.34 11.67 25.71
N PHE A 122 -30.22 12.72 24.89
CA PHE A 122 -31.08 12.93 23.73
C PHE A 122 -30.93 11.81 22.70
N ALA A 123 -29.68 11.44 22.36
CA ALA A 123 -29.40 10.35 21.42
C ALA A 123 -29.91 8.99 21.92
N ARG A 124 -29.83 8.73 23.24
CA ARG A 124 -30.41 7.52 23.84
C ARG A 124 -31.93 7.47 23.76
N LYS A 125 -32.60 8.62 23.85
CA LYS A 125 -34.07 8.72 23.75
C LYS A 125 -34.59 8.62 22.31
N ASN A 126 -33.76 8.92 21.30
CA ASN A 126 -34.15 8.93 19.89
C ASN A 126 -33.09 8.22 19.03
N PRO A 127 -32.86 6.91 19.20
CA PRO A 127 -31.84 6.17 18.46
C PRO A 127 -32.04 6.20 16.94
N GLU A 128 -33.29 6.33 16.48
CA GLU A 128 -33.66 6.39 15.07
C GLU A 128 -33.31 7.71 14.38
N LYS A 129 -33.13 8.80 15.15
CA LYS A 129 -32.82 10.14 14.62
C LYS A 129 -31.33 10.46 14.60
N VAL A 130 -30.51 9.52 15.06
CA VAL A 130 -29.08 9.73 15.28
C VAL A 130 -28.31 8.56 14.70
N SER A 131 -27.61 8.80 13.61
CA SER A 131 -26.71 7.82 13.01
C SER A 131 -25.27 8.21 13.29
N ARG A 132 -24.47 7.29 13.83
CA ARG A 132 -23.01 7.47 13.84
C ARG A 132 -22.49 7.04 12.48
N GLY A 133 -21.78 7.94 11.80
CA GLY A 133 -20.97 7.55 10.65
C GLY A 133 -20.04 6.42 11.10
N SER A 134 -20.00 5.31 10.34
CA SER A 134 -18.96 4.31 10.53
C SER A 134 -17.63 5.03 10.53
N ALA A 135 -16.80 4.77 11.55
CA ALA A 135 -15.56 5.49 11.78
C ALA A 135 -14.57 5.29 10.63
N THR A 136 -14.75 6.05 9.55
CA THR A 136 -13.62 6.61 8.84
C THR A 136 -12.91 7.51 9.84
N ALA A 137 -11.67 7.15 10.15
CA ALA A 137 -10.81 7.81 11.12
C ALA A 137 -10.90 9.35 11.01
N PRO A 138 -10.74 10.09 12.12
CA PRO A 138 -10.91 11.53 12.15
C PRO A 138 -9.97 12.21 11.16
N LEU A 139 -10.51 12.65 10.04
CA LEU A 139 -9.99 13.80 9.34
C LEU A 139 -10.32 15.00 10.22
N THR A 140 -9.29 15.55 10.86
CA THR A 140 -9.27 16.92 11.34
C THR A 140 -9.59 17.87 10.18
N THR A 141 -10.88 18.14 9.95
CA THR A 141 -11.36 19.20 9.07
C THR A 141 -11.50 20.49 9.86
N GLN A 142 -10.35 21.10 10.18
CA GLN A 142 -10.24 22.55 10.33
C GLN A 142 -8.91 22.99 9.70
N GLY A 143 -9.02 23.80 8.65
CA GLY A 143 -7.93 24.25 7.79
C GLY A 143 -8.00 23.53 6.45
N GLY A 144 -8.21 24.27 5.35
CA GLY A 144 -8.24 23.70 4.01
C GLY A 144 -7.10 22.71 3.84
N GLY A 145 -7.44 21.42 3.75
CA GLY A 145 -6.51 20.32 3.89
C GLY A 145 -5.48 20.40 2.78
N GLN A 146 -4.35 21.05 3.06
CA GLN A 146 -3.24 21.06 2.13
C GLN A 146 -2.85 19.60 1.93
N VAL A 147 -3.09 19.11 0.72
CA VAL A 147 -2.63 17.79 0.27
C VAL A 147 -1.13 17.77 0.50
N ARG A 148 -0.70 17.01 1.51
CA ARG A 148 0.73 16.90 1.83
C ARG A 148 1.37 16.05 0.73
N PRO A 149 2.47 16.52 0.14
CA PRO A 149 3.14 15.77 -0.90
C PRO A 149 3.73 14.47 -0.32
N TRP A 150 4.02 13.53 -1.18
CA TRP A 150 4.81 12.35 -0.88
C TRP A 150 6.26 12.61 -1.22
N ALA A 151 7.18 12.12 -0.40
CA ALA A 151 8.61 12.16 -0.72
C ALA A 151 8.95 11.06 -1.73
N TRP A 152 9.96 11.27 -2.57
CA TRP A 152 10.54 10.18 -3.35
C TRP A 152 12.06 10.29 -3.47
N TRP A 153 12.74 9.15 -3.57
CA TRP A 153 14.19 9.08 -3.76
C TRP A 153 14.57 7.94 -4.69
N LEU A 154 15.60 8.16 -5.51
CA LEU A 154 16.16 7.17 -6.44
C LEU A 154 17.63 6.91 -6.11
N GLY A 155 17.95 5.66 -5.79
CA GLY A 155 19.31 5.18 -5.62
C GLY A 155 19.93 4.74 -6.93
N GLY A 156 20.54 5.67 -7.67
CA GLY A 156 21.20 5.38 -8.93
C GLY A 156 20.68 6.24 -10.07
N HIS A 157 20.55 5.64 -11.26
CA HIS A 157 19.99 6.30 -12.43
C HIS A 157 19.05 5.36 -13.17
N CYS A 158 17.80 5.79 -13.38
CA CYS A 158 16.80 5.03 -14.10
C CYS A 158 15.83 5.98 -14.79
N ASN A 159 15.78 5.95 -16.13
CA ASN A 159 14.90 6.82 -16.92
C ASN A 159 13.41 6.54 -16.65
N ALA A 160 13.06 5.27 -16.43
CA ALA A 160 11.68 4.88 -16.10
C ALA A 160 11.20 5.53 -14.80
N VAL A 161 12.02 5.49 -13.75
CA VAL A 161 11.69 6.13 -12.45
C VAL A 161 11.51 7.63 -12.63
N ASN A 162 12.43 8.29 -13.35
CA ASN A 162 12.33 9.72 -13.62
C ASN A 162 11.05 10.07 -14.38
N GLN A 163 10.66 9.26 -15.37
CA GLN A 163 9.41 9.45 -16.11
C GLN A 163 8.18 9.30 -15.21
N VAL A 164 8.13 8.24 -14.39
CA VAL A 164 7.03 7.99 -13.44
C VAL A 164 6.92 9.13 -12.42
N ALA A 165 8.06 9.61 -11.91
CA ALA A 165 8.11 10.72 -10.97
C ALA A 165 7.68 12.05 -11.60
N GLN A 166 8.14 12.35 -12.81
CA GLN A 166 7.80 13.57 -13.55
C GLN A 166 6.29 13.66 -13.85
N GLN A 167 5.67 12.53 -14.24
CA GLN A 167 4.22 12.46 -14.45
C GLN A 167 3.39 12.76 -13.19
N ARG A 168 4.00 12.66 -12.00
CA ARG A 168 3.35 12.83 -10.70
C ARG A 168 3.95 13.98 -9.88
N THR A 169 4.61 14.93 -10.53
CA THR A 169 5.32 16.05 -9.87
C THR A 169 4.42 16.89 -8.97
N SER A 170 3.11 16.94 -9.24
CA SER A 170 2.14 17.63 -8.37
C SER A 170 1.96 16.98 -6.98
N TYR A 171 2.25 15.68 -6.86
CA TYR A 171 2.09 14.90 -5.63
C TYR A 171 3.43 14.48 -5.04
N LEU A 172 4.47 14.39 -5.86
CA LEU A 172 5.78 13.88 -5.49
C LEU A 172 6.80 15.01 -5.32
N ARG A 173 7.48 15.01 -4.17
CA ARG A 173 8.59 15.90 -3.87
C ARG A 173 9.89 15.09 -3.75
N PRO A 174 10.97 15.46 -4.46
CA PRO A 174 12.24 14.76 -4.33
C PRO A 174 12.80 14.93 -2.91
N LEU A 175 13.31 13.84 -2.34
CA LEU A 175 13.95 13.79 -1.03
C LEU A 175 15.46 14.02 -1.18
N GLY A 176 15.95 15.08 -0.54
CA GLY A 176 17.35 15.49 -0.60
C GLY A 176 17.75 16.13 -1.94
N GLY A 177 18.98 16.65 -2.00
CA GLY A 177 19.59 17.05 -3.27
C GLY A 177 19.81 15.82 -4.14
N SER A 178 19.49 15.91 -5.44
CA SER A 178 19.60 14.87 -6.46
C SER A 178 21.06 14.47 -6.77
N GLY A 179 21.84 14.18 -5.72
CA GLY A 179 23.23 13.77 -5.76
C GLY A 179 23.35 12.26 -5.65
N ARG A 180 24.14 11.68 -6.56
CA ARG A 180 24.39 10.25 -6.74
C ARG A 180 25.10 9.56 -5.55
N THR A 181 25.42 10.29 -4.49
CA THR A 181 26.32 9.88 -3.41
C THR A 181 25.69 9.93 -2.02
N THR A 182 24.39 10.23 -1.91
CA THR A 182 23.73 10.26 -0.60
C THR A 182 23.69 8.85 0.00
N PRO A 183 24.30 8.61 1.18
CA PRO A 183 24.30 7.29 1.79
C PRO A 183 22.87 6.88 2.20
N LEU A 184 22.50 5.62 1.99
CA LEU A 184 21.15 5.09 2.28
C LEU A 184 20.67 5.41 3.70
N SER A 185 21.55 5.31 4.70
CA SER A 185 21.21 5.63 6.08
C SER A 185 20.78 7.08 6.28
N GLN A 186 21.37 8.02 5.52
CA GLN A 186 20.96 9.42 5.56
C GLN A 186 19.59 9.61 4.91
N VAL A 187 19.35 9.00 3.75
CA VAL A 187 18.05 9.03 3.05
C VAL A 187 16.94 8.52 3.96
N VAL A 188 17.15 7.39 4.64
CA VAL A 188 16.17 6.81 5.57
C VAL A 188 15.90 7.73 6.76
N ARG A 189 16.94 8.37 7.33
CA ARG A 189 16.77 9.34 8.42
C ARG A 189 16.00 10.58 7.99
N ASP A 190 16.34 11.14 6.83
CA ASP A 190 15.66 12.32 6.28
C ASP A 190 14.20 12.01 5.96
N LEU A 191 13.91 10.82 5.42
CA LEU A 191 12.55 10.35 5.19
C LEU A 191 11.79 10.18 6.51
N ALA A 192 12.39 9.52 7.50
CA ALA A 192 11.76 9.28 8.79
C ALA A 192 11.44 10.60 9.52
N LEU A 193 12.33 11.58 9.43
CA LEU A 193 12.16 12.92 10.01
C LEU A 193 11.04 13.70 9.29
N THR A 194 11.02 13.71 7.96
CA THR A 194 10.01 14.43 7.17
C THR A 194 8.61 13.83 7.35
N ILE A 195 8.50 12.50 7.44
CA ILE A 195 7.25 11.81 7.80
C ILE A 195 6.86 12.13 9.25
N GLY A 196 7.79 11.99 10.20
CA GLY A 196 7.53 12.19 11.62
C GLY A 196 7.12 13.62 11.99
N THR A 197 7.63 14.61 11.26
CA THR A 197 7.23 16.03 11.39
C THR A 197 5.97 16.38 10.61
N GLY A 198 5.41 15.43 9.84
CA GLY A 198 4.22 15.65 9.03
C GLY A 198 4.42 16.56 7.83
N GLN A 199 5.66 16.74 7.36
CA GLN A 199 5.93 17.51 6.14
C GLN A 199 5.51 16.77 4.87
N VAL A 200 5.51 15.44 4.92
CA VAL A 200 5.07 14.56 3.83
C VAL A 200 4.11 13.50 4.36
N THR A 201 3.25 12.98 3.50
CA THR A 201 2.32 11.88 3.83
C THR A 201 3.06 10.54 3.97
N GLY A 202 4.09 10.34 3.16
CA GLY A 202 4.83 9.09 3.04
C GLY A 202 5.99 9.20 2.07
N GLY A 203 6.55 8.07 1.64
CA GLY A 203 7.73 8.02 0.79
C GLY A 203 7.76 6.92 -0.27
N PHE A 204 8.41 7.19 -1.39
CA PHE A 204 8.77 6.19 -2.41
C PHE A 204 10.28 6.05 -2.47
N LEU A 205 10.79 4.81 -2.40
CA LEU A 205 12.20 4.49 -2.46
C LEU A 205 12.47 3.56 -3.64
N PHE A 206 13.07 4.11 -4.70
CA PHE A 206 13.47 3.34 -5.87
C PHE A 206 14.93 2.90 -5.71
N VAL A 207 15.15 1.60 -5.62
CA VAL A 207 16.47 1.00 -5.29
C VAL A 207 16.82 -0.15 -6.23
N GLU A 208 18.09 -0.54 -6.26
CA GLU A 208 18.54 -1.76 -6.95
C GLU A 208 18.32 -3.03 -6.11
N ASN A 209 18.33 -2.89 -4.78
CA ASN A 209 18.17 -3.99 -3.84
C ASN A 209 17.31 -3.55 -2.65
N ALA A 210 16.08 -4.06 -2.59
CA ALA A 210 15.10 -3.74 -1.55
C ALA A 210 15.46 -4.37 -0.21
N ALA A 211 16.05 -5.57 -0.19
CA ALA A 211 16.36 -6.28 1.06
C ALA A 211 17.20 -5.41 2.00
N ARG A 212 18.26 -4.77 1.49
CA ARG A 212 19.14 -3.91 2.30
C ARG A 212 18.39 -2.70 2.89
N ILE A 213 17.59 -2.01 2.08
CA ILE A 213 16.92 -0.79 2.54
C ILE A 213 15.76 -1.12 3.48
N MET A 214 15.06 -2.24 3.26
CA MET A 214 13.96 -2.72 4.10
C MET A 214 14.41 -2.95 5.55
N CYS A 215 15.59 -3.55 5.75
CA CYS A 215 16.19 -3.71 7.08
C CYS A 215 16.47 -2.38 7.79
N MET A 216 16.64 -1.28 7.07
CA MET A 216 16.90 0.04 7.64
C MET A 216 15.61 0.82 7.90
N VAL A 217 14.71 0.88 6.92
CA VAL A 217 13.49 1.70 6.99
C VAL A 217 12.53 1.23 8.07
N ASN A 218 12.33 -0.08 8.23
CA ASN A 218 11.42 -0.63 9.22
C ASN A 218 11.98 -0.60 10.66
N ARG A 219 13.22 -0.10 10.85
CA ARG A 219 13.73 0.25 12.19
C ARG A 219 13.29 1.64 12.65
N CYS A 220 12.77 2.47 11.75
CA CYS A 220 12.28 3.80 12.08
C CYS A 220 10.80 3.72 12.47
N GLN A 221 10.45 4.14 13.68
CA GLN A 221 9.08 4.06 14.22
C GLN A 221 8.03 4.82 13.38
N SER A 222 8.45 5.87 12.67
CA SER A 222 7.58 6.66 11.80
C SER A 222 7.33 6.02 10.44
N ILE A 223 8.06 4.95 10.08
CA ILE A 223 8.00 4.30 8.78
C ILE A 223 7.42 2.89 8.90
N ARG A 224 6.48 2.58 8.01
CA ARG A 224 5.99 1.23 7.74
C ARG A 224 6.15 1.01 6.24
N ALA A 225 7.23 0.34 5.88
CA ALA A 225 7.61 0.13 4.50
C ALA A 225 7.16 -1.24 3.99
N VAL A 226 6.75 -1.27 2.73
CA VAL A 226 6.43 -2.50 1.99
C VAL A 226 7.21 -2.54 0.68
N ILE A 227 7.54 -3.75 0.21
CA ILE A 227 8.18 -3.94 -1.09
C ILE A 227 7.09 -4.12 -2.14
N GLY A 228 7.08 -3.29 -3.18
CA GLY A 228 6.17 -3.44 -4.30
C GLY A 228 6.68 -4.47 -5.29
N THR A 229 6.29 -5.72 -5.13
CA THR A 229 6.54 -6.81 -6.08
C THR A 229 5.41 -6.95 -7.10
N CYS A 230 4.17 -6.73 -6.66
CA CYS A 230 2.96 -6.66 -7.47
C CYS A 230 1.92 -5.74 -6.80
N GLU A 231 0.86 -5.40 -7.53
CA GLU A 231 -0.15 -4.44 -7.08
C GLU A 231 -0.87 -4.91 -5.81
N GLU A 232 -1.21 -6.19 -5.77
CA GLU A 232 -1.92 -6.84 -4.67
C GLU A 232 -1.12 -6.81 -3.38
N ALA A 233 0.21 -7.02 -3.48
CA ALA A 233 1.11 -6.93 -2.33
C ALA A 233 1.18 -5.49 -1.77
N VAL A 234 1.11 -4.48 -2.65
CA VAL A 234 1.06 -3.07 -2.23
C VAL A 234 -0.27 -2.77 -1.56
N GLU A 235 -1.39 -3.23 -2.11
CA GLU A 235 -2.72 -3.04 -1.52
C GLU A 235 -2.84 -3.71 -0.15
N GLN A 236 -2.39 -4.95 0.00
CA GLN A 236 -2.31 -5.63 1.30
C GLN A 236 -1.42 -4.86 2.27
N GLY A 237 -0.27 -4.38 1.81
CA GLY A 237 0.62 -3.54 2.63
C GLY A 237 -0.07 -2.27 3.14
N ILE A 238 -0.85 -1.60 2.31
CA ILE A 238 -1.62 -0.41 2.68
C ILE A 238 -2.71 -0.78 3.69
N THR A 239 -3.55 -1.78 3.39
CA THR A 239 -4.73 -2.10 4.20
C THR A 239 -4.38 -2.79 5.51
N GLU A 240 -3.42 -3.73 5.49
CA GLU A 240 -3.09 -4.55 6.66
C GLU A 240 -2.04 -3.90 7.56
N LEU A 241 -1.06 -3.18 7.00
CA LEU A 241 0.01 -2.56 7.79
C LEU A 241 -0.14 -1.04 7.93
N GLY A 242 -1.04 -0.41 7.18
CA GLY A 242 -1.07 1.05 7.09
C GLY A 242 0.24 1.60 6.54
N ALA A 243 0.79 0.92 5.52
CA ALA A 243 2.06 1.28 4.92
C ALA A 243 2.06 2.73 4.47
N ASN A 244 3.15 3.45 4.79
CA ASN A 244 3.37 4.82 4.37
C ASN A 244 4.66 4.98 3.56
N VAL A 245 5.40 3.90 3.34
CA VAL A 245 6.57 3.88 2.46
C VAL A 245 6.47 2.70 1.50
N LEU A 246 6.70 2.95 0.23
CA LEU A 246 6.78 1.92 -0.82
C LEU A 246 8.21 1.83 -1.35
N VAL A 247 8.79 0.62 -1.31
CA VAL A 247 10.12 0.32 -1.84
C VAL A 247 9.97 -0.46 -3.15
N LEU A 248 10.63 -0.01 -4.22
CA LEU A 248 10.54 -0.61 -5.55
C LEU A 248 11.93 -0.93 -6.08
N GLU A 249 12.14 -2.20 -6.47
CA GLU A 249 13.35 -2.65 -7.14
C GLU A 249 13.29 -2.31 -8.63
N TYR A 250 13.73 -1.11 -9.00
CA TYR A 250 13.57 -0.61 -10.36
C TYR A 250 14.20 -1.46 -11.47
N PRO A 251 15.27 -2.26 -11.26
CA PRO A 251 15.80 -3.12 -12.33
C PRO A 251 14.86 -4.26 -12.73
N HIS A 252 13.91 -4.63 -11.87
CA HIS A 252 13.08 -5.83 -12.01
C HIS A 252 11.60 -5.52 -12.29
N ILE A 253 11.24 -4.24 -12.35
CA ILE A 253 9.85 -3.79 -12.45
C ILE A 253 9.68 -2.97 -13.73
N THR A 254 8.67 -3.32 -14.54
CA THR A 254 8.36 -2.55 -15.74
C THR A 254 7.86 -1.15 -15.39
N PRO A 255 8.07 -0.13 -16.24
CA PRO A 255 7.60 1.23 -15.98
C PRO A 255 6.07 1.30 -15.75
N ARG A 256 5.30 0.48 -16.46
CA ARG A 256 3.84 0.41 -16.32
C ARG A 256 3.43 -0.15 -14.96
N SER A 257 4.02 -1.27 -14.54
CA SER A 257 3.73 -1.86 -13.21
C SER A 257 4.16 -0.92 -12.07
N MET A 258 5.31 -0.25 -12.23
CA MET A 258 5.79 0.77 -11.30
C MET A 258 4.78 1.92 -11.15
N ALA A 259 4.28 2.45 -12.27
CA ALA A 259 3.28 3.51 -12.27
C ALA A 259 2.00 3.11 -11.51
N VAL A 260 1.47 1.92 -11.79
CA VAL A 260 0.26 1.40 -11.13
C VAL A 260 0.44 1.26 -9.62
N MET A 261 1.56 0.69 -9.17
CA MET A 261 1.86 0.57 -7.73
C MET A 261 2.01 1.93 -7.04
N VAL A 262 2.65 2.90 -7.70
CA VAL A 262 2.76 4.27 -7.19
C VAL A 262 1.38 4.94 -7.11
N ASP A 263 0.54 4.80 -8.14
CA ASP A 263 -0.81 5.38 -8.16
C ASP A 263 -1.69 4.77 -7.06
N ARG A 264 -1.64 3.45 -6.87
CA ARG A 264 -2.35 2.75 -5.81
C ARG A 264 -2.00 3.29 -4.42
N MET A 265 -0.71 3.53 -4.17
CA MET A 265 -0.22 4.13 -2.92
C MET A 265 -0.64 5.59 -2.77
N LEU A 266 -0.55 6.40 -3.83
CA LEU A 266 -0.91 7.83 -3.81
C LEU A 266 -2.39 8.07 -3.53
N LEU A 267 -3.27 7.20 -4.03
CA LEU A 267 -4.71 7.27 -3.82
C LEU A 267 -5.13 6.85 -2.40
N SER A 268 -4.22 6.23 -1.65
CA SER A 268 -4.51 5.68 -0.33
C SER A 268 -4.09 6.63 0.79
N VAL A 269 -4.91 6.73 1.83
CA VAL A 269 -4.55 7.45 3.07
C VAL A 269 -3.95 6.44 4.04
N PRO A 270 -2.65 6.53 4.40
CA PRO A 270 -2.02 5.58 5.30
C PRO A 270 -2.72 5.59 6.66
N THR A 271 -3.51 4.55 6.92
CA THR A 271 -4.25 4.38 8.17
C THR A 271 -3.76 3.12 8.83
N VAL A 272 -3.23 3.21 10.04
CA VAL A 272 -2.70 2.05 10.77
C VAL A 272 -3.87 1.31 11.42
N PRO A 273 -4.08 0.02 11.13
CA PRO A 273 -5.11 -0.75 11.82
C PRO A 273 -4.85 -0.78 13.33
N PRO A 274 -5.90 -0.69 14.18
CA PRO A 274 -5.73 -0.66 15.64
C PRO A 274 -4.97 -1.87 16.21
N LEU A 275 -5.16 -3.05 15.58
CA LEU A 275 -4.45 -4.27 15.95
C LEU A 275 -2.94 -4.13 15.74
N VAL A 276 -2.52 -3.69 14.55
CA VAL A 276 -1.11 -3.45 14.22
C VAL A 276 -0.51 -2.36 15.10
N GLN A 277 -1.28 -1.30 15.40
CA GLN A 277 -0.82 -0.26 16.32
C GLN A 277 -0.50 -0.81 17.71
N ARG A 278 -1.32 -1.74 18.22
CA ARG A 278 -1.10 -2.41 19.49
C ARG A 278 0.12 -3.33 19.45
N GLU A 279 0.24 -4.17 18.42
CA GLU A 279 1.39 -5.06 18.25
C GLU A 279 2.71 -4.30 18.15
N LEU A 280 2.73 -3.20 17.38
CA LEU A 280 3.89 -2.31 17.32
C LEU A 280 4.19 -1.71 18.70
N ALA A 281 3.19 -1.25 19.44
CA ALA A 281 3.41 -0.70 20.78
C ALA A 281 3.97 -1.73 21.77
N ASP A 282 3.57 -3.00 21.65
CA ASP A 282 4.08 -4.10 22.47
C ASP A 282 5.52 -4.48 22.09
N LEU A 283 5.85 -4.54 20.80
CA LEU A 283 7.22 -4.81 20.33
C LEU A 283 8.23 -3.76 20.79
N HIS A 284 7.82 -2.49 20.94
CA HIS A 284 8.70 -1.43 21.45
C HIS A 284 9.06 -1.56 22.94
N ARG A 285 8.38 -2.45 23.68
CA ARG A 285 8.64 -2.68 25.11
C ARG A 285 9.65 -3.80 25.35
N CYS A 286 9.97 -4.60 24.34
CA CYS A 286 10.93 -5.71 24.41
C CYS A 286 12.35 -5.19 24.16
#